data_AF-R8BVT0-F1
#
_entry.id   AF-R8BVT0-F1
#
_cell.length_a   1.000
_cell.length_b   1.000
_cell.length_c   1.000
_cell.angle_alpha   90.00
_cell.angle_beta   90.00
_cell.angle_gamma   90.00
#
_symmetry.space_group_name_H-M   'P 1'
#
loop_
_entity.id
_entity.type
_entity.pdbx_description
1 polymer ?
#
loop_
_entity_poly.entity_id
_entity_poly.type
_entity_poly.pdbx_seq_one_letter_code
_entity_poly.pdbx_strand_id
1 'polypeptide(L)'
;MDAGDQWLLSILQGIASPQLLQFIHDHVLHPDAPFQIVKRKIIAAVQSSTEIMYPLLQPFIDRLTVALYNSPDIVIVGFALVVLVLTIQVLSWIRRVSMWAAGVAFRLMFYAVVVGVAAAVWQRGLENSVKDVVVLCSKAAGFAVALKDFWLQEYKKYDVQQQRAAGAGRAGAARGRGR
;
A
#
# COMPACT_ATOMS: atom_id res chain seq x y z
N MET A 1 27.66 9.86 0.39
CA MET A 1 26.66 10.81 -0.13
C MET A 1 26.16 10.15 -1.38
N ASP A 2 25.04 9.47 -1.23
CA ASP A 2 24.68 8.38 -2.13
C ASP A 2 23.75 8.91 -3.22
N ALA A 3 23.79 8.31 -4.41
CA ALA A 3 22.95 8.73 -5.54
C ALA A 3 21.43 8.71 -5.22
N GLY A 4 21.05 7.98 -4.16
CA GLY A 4 19.70 7.99 -3.58
C GLY A 4 19.28 9.32 -2.95
N ASP A 5 20.24 10.16 -2.55
CA ASP A 5 19.94 11.43 -1.88
C ASP A 5 19.62 12.54 -2.91
N GLN A 6 20.22 12.47 -4.10
CA GLN A 6 20.11 13.50 -5.14
C GLN A 6 18.72 13.54 -5.81
N TRP A 7 18.08 12.38 -6.02
CA TRP A 7 16.74 12.31 -6.63
C TRP A 7 15.63 12.74 -5.65
N LEU A 8 15.83 12.50 -4.35
CA LEU A 8 14.92 12.99 -3.31
C LEU A 8 14.94 14.52 -3.27
N LEU A 9 16.13 15.13 -3.37
CA LEU A 9 16.28 16.58 -3.34
C LEU A 9 15.69 17.27 -4.58
N SER A 10 15.79 16.67 -5.77
CA SER A 10 15.21 17.24 -7.00
C SER A 10 13.68 17.19 -7.02
N ILE A 11 13.08 16.12 -6.47
CA ILE A 11 11.62 16.02 -6.31
C ILE A 11 11.11 16.96 -5.23
N LEU A 12 11.85 17.08 -4.11
CA LEU A 12 11.50 18.00 -3.03
C LEU A 12 11.59 19.46 -3.50
N GLN A 13 12.56 19.83 -4.32
CA GLN A 13 12.64 21.18 -4.88
C GLN A 13 11.53 21.50 -5.89
N GLY A 14 11.00 20.50 -6.60
CA GLY A 14 9.90 20.68 -7.54
C GLY A 14 8.52 20.83 -6.89
N ILE A 15 8.36 20.36 -5.64
CA ILE A 15 7.06 20.30 -4.93
C ILE A 15 7.05 21.21 -3.69
N ALA A 16 8.19 21.48 -3.07
CA ALA A 16 8.27 22.27 -1.85
C ALA A 16 8.27 23.77 -2.16
N SER A 17 7.18 24.44 -1.76
CA SER A 17 7.18 25.90 -1.64
C SER A 17 8.28 26.35 -0.66
N PRO A 18 8.90 27.52 -0.84
CA PRO A 18 9.93 28.05 0.07
C PRO A 18 9.49 28.10 1.55
N GLN A 19 8.18 28.16 1.79
CA GLN A 19 7.55 28.18 3.12
C GLN A 19 7.57 26.79 3.80
N LEU A 20 7.46 25.71 3.01
CA LEU A 20 7.61 24.34 3.52
C LEU A 20 9.06 24.04 3.90
N LEU A 21 10.04 24.60 3.18
CA LEU A 21 11.46 24.43 3.50
C LEU A 21 11.82 25.09 4.84
N GLN A 22 11.25 26.26 5.17
CA GLN A 22 11.44 26.88 6.48
C GLN A 22 10.75 26.07 7.59
N PHE A 23 9.51 25.61 7.39
CA PHE A 23 8.79 24.82 8.40
C PHE A 23 9.43 23.44 8.65
N ILE A 24 9.96 22.80 7.60
CA ILE A 24 10.66 21.51 7.68
C ILE A 24 12.04 21.69 8.33
N HIS A 25 12.77 22.77 8.00
CA HIS A 25 14.05 23.06 8.64
C HIS A 25 13.90 23.38 10.13
N ASP A 26 12.87 24.16 10.47
CA ASP A 26 12.66 24.65 11.82
C ASP A 26 12.02 23.58 12.75
N HIS A 27 11.04 22.80 12.27
CA HIS A 27 10.31 21.83 13.10
C HIS A 27 10.56 20.35 12.78
N VAL A 28 11.06 19.99 11.59
CA VAL A 28 11.20 18.58 11.15
C VAL A 28 12.67 18.11 11.16
N LEU A 29 13.63 19.02 10.96
CA LEU A 29 15.07 18.73 10.92
C LEU A 29 15.82 19.04 12.22
N HIS A 30 15.17 19.64 13.24
CA HIS A 30 15.80 19.80 14.54
C HIS A 30 16.07 18.42 15.19
N PRO A 31 17.27 18.20 15.77
CA PRO A 31 17.69 16.91 16.36
C PRO A 31 16.80 16.38 17.50
N ASP A 32 15.89 17.22 18.02
CA ASP A 32 14.91 16.90 19.08
C ASP A 32 13.46 16.73 18.56
N ALA A 33 13.26 16.67 17.24
CA ALA A 33 11.92 16.52 16.67
C ALA A 33 11.27 15.18 17.11
N PRO A 34 9.97 15.17 17.51
CA PRO A 34 9.28 13.99 18.02
C PRO A 34 9.28 12.82 17.02
N PHE A 35 9.35 13.12 15.73
CA PHE A 35 9.50 12.12 14.67
C PHE A 35 10.83 11.35 14.75
N GLN A 36 11.93 12.02 15.10
CA GLN A 36 13.22 11.35 15.30
C GLN A 36 13.21 10.45 16.54
N ILE A 37 12.52 10.87 17.61
CA ILE A 37 12.36 10.07 18.84
C ILE A 37 11.57 8.78 18.54
N VAL A 38 10.49 8.88 17.76
CA VAL A 38 9.71 7.71 17.33
C VAL A 38 10.55 6.79 16.45
N LYS A 39 11.29 7.33 15.46
CA LYS A 39 12.19 6.54 14.62
C LYS A 39 13.25 5.81 15.45
N ARG A 40 13.91 6.51 16.39
CA ARG A 40 14.93 5.92 17.27
C ARG A 40 14.32 4.85 18.17
N LYS A 41 13.12 5.07 18.72
CA LYS A 41 12.41 4.07 19.53
C LYS A 41 12.00 2.84 18.70
N ILE A 42 11.54 3.03 17.46
CA ILE A 42 11.21 1.90 16.57
C ILE A 42 12.47 1.11 16.21
N ILE A 43 13.56 1.79 15.82
CA ILE A 43 14.82 1.12 15.50
C ILE A 43 15.36 0.38 16.73
N ALA A 44 15.36 1.01 17.90
CA ALA A 44 15.80 0.39 19.15
C ALA A 44 14.89 -0.80 19.56
N ALA A 45 13.57 -0.71 19.34
CA ALA A 45 12.64 -1.80 19.61
C ALA A 45 12.82 -2.98 18.62
N VAL A 46 13.13 -2.69 17.36
CA VAL A 46 13.45 -3.71 16.35
C VAL A 46 14.79 -4.38 16.67
N GLN A 47 15.79 -3.62 17.11
CA GLN A 47 17.09 -4.16 17.51
C GLN A 47 16.98 -5.01 18.78
N SER A 48 16.30 -4.53 19.82
CA SER A 48 16.13 -5.30 21.06
C SER A 48 15.28 -6.56 20.87
N SER A 49 14.25 -6.52 20.01
CA SER A 49 13.48 -7.72 19.67
C SER A 49 14.31 -8.75 18.92
N THR A 50 15.28 -8.32 18.11
CA THR A 50 16.21 -9.22 17.41
C THR A 50 17.13 -9.95 18.39
N GLU A 51 17.67 -9.24 19.38
CA GLU A 51 18.54 -9.85 20.41
C GLU A 51 17.79 -10.85 21.31
N ILE A 52 16.50 -10.60 21.57
CA ILE A 52 15.65 -11.51 22.36
C ILE A 52 15.19 -12.72 21.52
N MET A 53 14.91 -12.51 20.23
CA MET A 53 14.43 -13.56 19.33
C MET A 53 15.54 -14.53 18.91
N TYR A 54 16.77 -14.05 18.75
CA TYR A 54 17.90 -14.86 18.28
C TYR A 54 18.11 -16.18 19.06
N PRO A 55 18.18 -16.20 20.42
CA PRO A 55 18.34 -17.44 21.16
C PRO A 55 17.10 -18.36 21.08
N LEU A 56 15.92 -17.81 20.81
CA LEU A 56 14.69 -18.58 20.65
C LEU A 56 14.63 -19.29 19.29
N LEU A 57 15.18 -18.67 18.25
CA LEU A 57 15.23 -19.20 16.88
C LEU A 57 16.39 -20.18 16.66
N GLN A 58 17.50 -20.03 17.39
CA GLN A 58 18.67 -20.90 17.29
C GLN A 58 18.34 -22.41 17.30
N PRO A 59 17.57 -22.96 18.26
CA PRO A 59 17.27 -24.40 18.27
C PRO A 59 16.41 -24.86 17.07
N PHE A 60 15.64 -23.96 16.47
CA PHE A 60 14.89 -24.28 15.25
C PHE A 60 15.82 -24.32 14.04
N ILE A 61 16.76 -23.39 13.94
CA ILE A 61 17.76 -23.37 12.87
C ILE A 61 18.63 -24.63 12.93
N ASP A 62 19.08 -25.04 14.11
CA ASP A 62 19.87 -26.27 14.29
C ASP A 62 19.06 -27.51 13.89
N ARG A 63 17.78 -27.60 14.29
CA ARG A 63 16.88 -28.69 13.88
C ARG A 63 16.60 -28.72 12.39
N LEU A 64 16.43 -27.57 11.76
CA LEU A 64 16.25 -27.45 10.30
C LEU A 64 17.50 -27.91 9.56
N THR A 65 18.67 -27.52 10.07
CA THR A 65 19.96 -27.90 9.48
C THR A 65 20.16 -29.42 9.55
N VAL A 66 19.90 -30.03 10.71
CA VAL A 66 19.97 -31.50 10.87
C VAL A 66 18.94 -32.22 10.00
N ALA A 67 17.71 -31.71 9.91
CA ALA A 67 16.68 -32.28 9.04
C ALA A 67 17.05 -32.20 7.55
N LEU A 68 17.71 -31.11 7.14
CA LEU A 68 18.16 -30.90 5.76
C LEU A 68 19.25 -31.90 5.36
N TYR A 69 20.17 -32.23 6.27
CA TYR A 69 21.20 -33.26 6.03
C TYR A 69 20.62 -34.67 5.97
N ASN A 70 19.63 -34.99 6.82
CA ASN A 70 19.07 -36.34 6.90
C ASN A 70 18.06 -36.64 5.78
N SER A 71 17.32 -35.65 5.27
CA SER A 71 16.30 -35.85 4.23
C SER A 71 16.08 -34.56 3.42
N PRO A 72 16.96 -34.26 2.45
CA PRO A 72 16.94 -32.99 1.71
C PRO A 72 15.61 -32.72 1.01
N ASP A 73 15.04 -33.73 0.34
CA ASP A 73 13.81 -33.57 -0.46
C ASP A 73 12.61 -33.14 0.38
N ILE A 74 12.43 -33.70 1.58
CA ILE A 74 11.31 -33.40 2.46
C ILE A 74 11.40 -31.95 2.97
N VAL A 75 12.61 -31.49 3.30
CA VAL A 75 12.83 -30.12 3.79
C VAL A 75 12.61 -29.10 2.68
N ILE A 76 13.07 -29.39 1.46
CA ILE A 76 12.86 -28.50 0.30
C ILE A 76 11.37 -28.37 -0.03
N VAL A 77 10.62 -29.48 -0.07
CA VAL A 77 9.17 -29.46 -0.30
C VAL A 77 8.44 -28.75 0.83
N GLY A 78 8.81 -29.04 2.09
CA GLY A 78 8.24 -28.36 3.25
C GLY A 78 8.50 -26.85 3.23
N PHE A 79 9.72 -26.43 2.91
CA PHE A 79 10.07 -25.02 2.76
C PHE A 79 9.28 -24.34 1.64
N ALA A 80 9.15 -24.98 0.47
CA ALA A 80 8.35 -24.46 -0.63
C ALA A 80 6.88 -24.27 -0.23
N LEU A 81 6.30 -25.23 0.50
CA LEU A 81 4.94 -25.11 1.03
C LEU A 81 4.80 -23.97 2.04
N VAL A 82 5.76 -23.81 2.94
CA VAL A 82 5.78 -22.69 3.90
C VAL A 82 5.84 -21.35 3.16
N VAL A 83 6.71 -21.21 2.18
CA VAL A 83 6.81 -19.99 1.35
C VAL A 83 5.51 -19.72 0.60
N LEU A 84 4.87 -20.76 0.05
CA LEU A 84 3.58 -20.63 -0.63
C LEU A 84 2.49 -20.15 0.33
N VAL A 85 2.37 -20.78 1.51
CA VAL A 85 1.40 -20.38 2.54
C VAL A 85 1.65 -18.96 3.02
N LEU A 86 2.91 -18.58 3.26
CA LEU A 86 3.28 -17.22 3.63
C LEU A 86 2.89 -16.22 2.55
N THR A 87 3.10 -16.55 1.28
CA THR A 87 2.71 -15.71 0.15
C THR A 87 1.19 -15.50 0.12
N ILE A 88 0.41 -16.57 0.23
CA ILE A 88 -1.06 -16.50 0.29
C ILE A 88 -1.51 -15.67 1.50
N GLN A 89 -0.88 -15.87 2.64
CA GLN A 89 -1.18 -15.14 3.86
C GLN A 89 -0.90 -13.65 3.69
N VAL A 90 0.25 -13.28 3.13
CA VAL A 90 0.60 -11.87 2.84
C VAL A 90 -0.41 -11.26 1.88
N LEU A 91 -0.76 -11.94 0.79
CA LEU A 91 -1.79 -11.46 -0.16
C LEU A 91 -3.15 -11.28 0.52
N SER A 92 -3.53 -12.20 1.40
CA SER A 92 -4.77 -12.10 2.20
C SER A 92 -4.73 -10.89 3.14
N TRP A 93 -3.59 -10.65 3.78
CA TRP A 93 -3.38 -9.48 4.65
C TRP A 93 -3.45 -8.19 3.86
N ILE A 94 -2.79 -8.10 2.70
CA ILE A 94 -2.88 -6.93 1.81
C ILE A 94 -4.34 -6.68 1.46
N ARG A 95 -5.07 -7.69 1.00
CA ARG A 95 -6.49 -7.56 0.67
C ARG A 95 -7.31 -7.04 1.86
N ARG A 96 -7.10 -7.58 3.06
CA ARG A 96 -7.81 -7.17 4.28
C ARG A 96 -7.49 -5.74 4.68
N VAL A 97 -6.21 -5.37 4.67
CA VAL A 97 -5.73 -4.03 5.01
C VAL A 97 -6.24 -3.02 3.99
N SER A 98 -6.23 -3.33 2.69
CA SER A 98 -6.77 -2.46 1.64
C SER A 98 -8.27 -2.21 1.82
N MET A 99 -9.06 -3.26 2.11
CA MET A 99 -10.50 -3.08 2.37
C MET A 99 -10.76 -2.27 3.64
N TRP A 100 -10.00 -2.54 4.70
CA TRP A 100 -10.09 -1.77 5.94
C TRP A 100 -9.74 -0.30 5.72
N ALA A 101 -8.61 -0.03 5.05
CA ALA A 101 -8.15 1.33 4.74
C ALA A 101 -9.14 2.08 3.85
N ALA A 102 -9.69 1.42 2.82
CA ALA A 102 -10.74 1.99 1.98
C ALA A 102 -11.99 2.33 2.79
N GLY A 103 -12.40 1.44 3.71
CA GLY A 103 -13.53 1.70 4.62
C GLY A 103 -13.28 2.89 5.56
N VAL A 104 -12.07 2.99 6.13
CA VAL A 104 -11.67 4.13 6.97
C VAL A 104 -11.64 5.42 6.15
N ALA A 105 -11.04 5.40 4.96
CA ALA A 105 -10.99 6.56 4.06
C ALA A 105 -12.40 7.06 3.71
N PHE A 106 -13.33 6.16 3.41
CA PHE A 106 -14.71 6.53 3.12
C PHE A 106 -15.41 7.17 4.32
N ARG A 107 -15.21 6.62 5.54
CA ARG A 107 -15.74 7.22 6.77
C ARG A 107 -15.16 8.61 7.01
N LEU A 108 -13.86 8.79 6.84
CA LEU A 108 -13.20 10.09 6.99
C LEU A 108 -13.73 11.10 5.96
N MET A 109 -13.91 10.67 4.71
CA MET A 109 -14.50 11.51 3.66
C MET A 109 -15.93 11.93 4.05
N PHE A 110 -16.75 11.00 4.54
CA PHE A 110 -18.10 11.29 5.02
C PHE A 110 -18.08 12.32 6.16
N TYR A 111 -17.26 12.12 7.18
CA TYR A 111 -17.15 13.09 8.28
C TYR A 111 -16.60 14.44 7.83
N ALA A 112 -15.65 14.47 6.90
CA ALA A 112 -15.14 15.72 6.33
C ALA A 112 -16.25 16.51 5.63
N VAL A 113 -17.14 15.84 4.89
CA VAL A 113 -18.31 16.49 4.26
C VAL A 113 -19.28 16.97 5.32
N VAL A 114 -19.63 16.15 6.32
CA VAL A 114 -20.56 16.53 7.38
C VAL A 114 -20.05 17.75 8.16
N VAL A 115 -18.79 17.75 8.56
CA VAL A 115 -18.16 18.88 9.27
C VAL A 115 -18.07 20.10 8.35
N GLY A 116 -17.71 19.91 7.08
CA GLY A 116 -17.68 20.99 6.10
C GLY A 116 -19.04 21.67 5.91
N VAL A 117 -20.12 20.89 5.81
CA VAL A 117 -21.49 21.41 5.72
C VAL A 117 -21.88 22.12 7.02
N ALA A 118 -21.62 21.51 8.18
CA ALA A 118 -21.92 22.13 9.47
C ALA A 118 -21.20 23.49 9.64
N ALA A 119 -19.92 23.56 9.26
CA ALA A 119 -19.15 24.80 9.28
C ALA A 119 -19.68 25.84 8.29
N ALA A 120 -20.08 25.43 7.08
CA ALA A 120 -20.64 26.32 6.07
C ALA A 120 -21.98 26.93 6.53
N VAL A 121 -22.87 26.10 7.09
CA VAL A 121 -24.15 26.55 7.67
C VAL A 121 -23.91 27.54 8.81
N TRP A 122 -22.94 27.25 9.69
CA TRP A 122 -22.60 28.14 10.82
C TRP A 122 -22.05 29.50 10.38
N GLN A 123 -21.24 29.55 9.31
CA GLN A 123 -20.60 30.79 8.86
C GLN A 123 -21.45 31.65 7.91
N ARG A 124 -22.28 31.04 7.04
CA ARG A 124 -22.85 31.75 5.88
C ARG A 124 -24.35 31.56 5.65
N GLY A 125 -25.02 30.74 6.46
CA GLY A 125 -26.42 30.37 6.22
C GLY A 125 -26.62 29.39 5.07
N LEU A 126 -27.80 28.77 5.02
CA LEU A 126 -28.12 27.63 4.15
C LEU A 126 -28.06 27.96 2.64
N GLU A 127 -28.54 29.11 2.19
CA GLU A 127 -28.75 29.40 0.77
C GLU A 127 -27.44 29.54 -0.04
N ASN A 128 -26.43 30.22 0.50
CA ASN A 128 -25.13 30.38 -0.20
C ASN A 128 -24.26 29.11 -0.13
N SER A 129 -24.50 28.24 0.85
CA SER A 129 -23.72 27.01 1.04
C SER A 129 -24.11 25.92 0.03
N VAL A 130 -25.39 25.83 -0.36
CA VAL A 130 -25.86 24.80 -1.30
C VAL A 130 -25.28 24.99 -2.70
N LYS A 131 -25.21 26.24 -3.20
CA LYS A 131 -24.63 26.53 -4.53
C LYS A 131 -23.17 26.11 -4.61
N ASP A 132 -22.38 26.40 -3.56
CA ASP A 132 -20.96 26.10 -3.55
C ASP A 132 -20.71 24.59 -3.45
N VAL A 133 -21.50 23.88 -2.65
CA VAL A 133 -21.46 22.40 -2.56
C VAL A 133 -21.78 21.75 -3.89
N VAL A 134 -22.79 22.22 -4.63
CA VAL A 134 -23.15 21.65 -5.94
C VAL A 134 -22.04 21.86 -6.98
N VAL A 135 -21.37 23.02 -6.97
CA VAL A 135 -20.23 23.30 -7.86
C VAL A 135 -19.02 22.42 -7.50
N LEU A 136 -18.76 22.22 -6.21
CA LEU A 136 -17.70 21.33 -5.74
C LEU A 136 -18.00 19.85 -6.08
N CYS A 137 -19.21 19.39 -5.83
CA CYS A 137 -19.64 18.03 -6.15
C CYS A 137 -19.62 17.73 -7.65
N SER A 138 -20.04 18.68 -8.49
CA SER A 138 -20.00 18.50 -9.95
C SER A 138 -18.56 18.43 -10.48
N LYS A 139 -17.65 19.25 -9.96
CA LYS A 139 -16.21 19.14 -10.28
C LYS A 139 -15.63 17.80 -9.82
N ALA A 140 -15.91 17.40 -8.58
CA ALA A 140 -15.43 16.13 -8.04
C ALA A 140 -15.95 14.92 -8.84
N ALA A 141 -17.23 14.94 -9.25
CA ALA A 141 -17.82 13.90 -10.09
C ALA A 141 -17.14 13.82 -11.46
N GLY A 142 -16.85 14.97 -12.09
CA GLY A 142 -16.11 15.02 -13.36
C GLY A 142 -14.72 14.36 -13.27
N PHE A 143 -13.97 14.64 -12.21
CA PHE A 143 -12.67 13.99 -11.97
C PHE A 143 -12.80 12.50 -11.66
N ALA A 144 -13.82 12.10 -10.89
CA ALA A 144 -14.06 10.70 -10.57
C ALA A 144 -14.39 9.87 -11.82
N VAL A 145 -15.14 10.43 -12.78
CA VAL A 145 -15.43 9.80 -14.07
C VAL A 145 -14.15 9.63 -14.88
N ALA A 146 -13.33 10.67 -15.01
CA ALA A 146 -12.07 10.60 -15.75
C ALA A 146 -11.11 9.54 -15.16
N LEU A 147 -11.00 9.47 -13.83
CA LEU A 147 -10.15 8.49 -13.15
C LEU A 147 -10.68 7.06 -13.31
N LYS A 148 -12.01 6.89 -13.22
CA LYS A 148 -12.67 5.61 -13.46
C LYS A 148 -12.41 5.12 -14.88
N ASP A 149 -12.53 6.00 -15.88
CA ASP A 149 -12.37 5.65 -17.29
C ASP A 149 -10.93 5.22 -17.60
N PHE A 150 -9.94 5.90 -17.01
CA PHE A 150 -8.53 5.49 -17.10
C PHE A 150 -8.30 4.08 -16.53
N TRP A 151 -8.84 3.79 -15.35
CA TRP A 151 -8.71 2.47 -14.72
C TRP A 151 -9.43 1.36 -15.49
N LEU A 152 -10.64 1.64 -16.01
CA LEU A 152 -11.40 0.70 -16.84
C LEU A 152 -10.70 0.39 -18.16
N GLN A 153 -9.98 1.36 -18.72
CA GLN A 153 -9.15 1.14 -19.92
C GLN A 153 -8.02 0.15 -19.65
N GLU A 154 -7.30 0.31 -18.53
CA GLU A 154 -6.19 -0.58 -18.19
C GLU A 154 -6.69 -1.96 -17.75
N TYR A 155 -7.84 -2.06 -17.07
CA TYR A 155 -8.43 -3.36 -16.70
C TYR A 155 -8.85 -4.18 -17.94
N LYS A 156 -9.51 -3.53 -18.91
CA LYS A 156 -9.91 -4.18 -20.17
C LYS A 156 -8.73 -4.76 -20.94
N LYS A 157 -7.55 -4.15 -20.82
CA LYS A 157 -6.31 -4.64 -21.47
C LYS A 157 -5.87 -6.00 -20.93
N TYR A 158 -6.08 -6.27 -19.64
CA TYR A 158 -5.80 -7.57 -19.03
C TYR A 158 -6.87 -8.62 -19.35
N ASP A 159 -8.15 -8.23 -19.36
CA ASP A 159 -9.25 -9.15 -19.75
C ASP A 159 -9.08 -9.66 -21.18
N VAL A 160 -8.66 -8.80 -22.12
CA VAL A 160 -8.42 -9.19 -23.52
C VAL A 160 -7.23 -10.16 -23.63
N GLN A 161 -6.20 -10.02 -22.79
CA GLN A 161 -5.07 -10.96 -22.76
C GLN A 161 -5.48 -12.30 -22.13
N GLN A 162 -6.26 -12.29 -21.06
CA GLN A 162 -6.75 -13.49 -20.40
C GLN A 162 -7.74 -14.27 -21.28
N GLN A 163 -8.62 -13.58 -21.99
CA GLN A 163 -9.54 -14.20 -22.96
C GLN A 163 -8.80 -14.78 -24.18
N ARG A 164 -7.74 -14.12 -24.67
CA ARG A 164 -6.89 -14.67 -25.74
C ARG A 164 -6.12 -15.91 -25.31
N ALA A 165 -5.59 -15.93 -24.07
CA ALA A 165 -4.95 -17.10 -23.50
C ALA A 165 -5.94 -18.26 -23.26
N ALA A 166 -7.15 -17.97 -22.78
CA ALA A 166 -8.21 -18.96 -22.58
C ALA A 166 -8.75 -19.52 -23.91
N GLY A 167 -8.83 -18.70 -24.97
CA GLY A 167 -9.21 -19.13 -26.31
C GLY A 167 -8.15 -20.02 -26.98
N ALA A 168 -6.87 -19.70 -26.81
CA ALA A 168 -5.76 -20.52 -27.29
C ALA A 168 -5.69 -21.89 -26.59
N GLY A 169 -5.96 -21.95 -25.28
CA GLY A 169 -6.04 -23.21 -24.53
C GLY A 169 -7.17 -24.13 -25.00
N ARG A 170 -8.33 -23.59 -25.38
CA ARG A 170 -9.44 -24.37 -25.97
C ARG A 170 -9.13 -24.91 -27.36
N ALA A 171 -8.43 -24.15 -28.20
CA ALA A 171 -8.02 -24.59 -29.53
C ALA A 171 -6.93 -25.68 -29.48
N GLY A 172 -6.00 -25.61 -28.52
CA GLY A 172 -5.01 -26.66 -28.27
C GLY A 172 -5.62 -27.97 -27.76
N ALA A 173 -6.59 -27.89 -26.84
CA ALA A 173 -7.29 -29.06 -26.30
C ALA A 173 -8.14 -29.81 -27.34
N ALA A 174 -8.75 -29.09 -28.29
CA ALA A 174 -9.51 -29.71 -29.39
C ALA A 174 -8.61 -30.45 -30.40
N ARG A 175 -7.37 -30.00 -30.59
CA ARG A 175 -6.41 -30.58 -31.53
C ARG A 175 -5.69 -31.83 -30.99
N GLY A 176 -5.69 -32.03 -29.67
CA GLY A 176 -5.08 -33.18 -29.00
C GLY A 176 -5.96 -34.43 -28.89
N ARG A 177 -7.28 -34.33 -29.17
CA ARG A 177 -8.24 -35.45 -29.06
C ARG A 177 -8.55 -36.12 -30.41
N GLY A 178 -7.77 -35.83 -31.45
CA GLY A 178 -7.97 -36.34 -32.81
C GLY A 178 -6.79 -37.18 -33.34
N ARG A 179 -5.93 -37.67 -32.45
CA ARG A 179 -4.79 -38.54 -32.78
C ARG A 179 -4.78 -39.76 -31.88
#